data_AF-A0A0A6UDR7-F1
#
_entry.id   AF-A0A0A6UDR7-F1
#
_cell.length_a   1.000
_cell.length_b   1.000
_cell.length_c   1.000
_cell.angle_alpha   90.00
_cell.angle_beta   90.00
_cell.angle_gamma   90.00
#
_symmetry.space_group_name_H-M   'P 1'
#
loop_
_entity.id
_entity.type
_entity.pdbx_description
1 polymer ?
#
loop_
_entity_poly.entity_id
_entity_poly.type
_entity_poly.pdbx_seq_one_letter_code
_entity_poly.pdbx_strand_id
1 'polypeptide(L)'
;MSSTPEQPTTDRAQRALAAAGLAVPSDLPVARTRRERHDTSAVSVVRFQRAGYRLGGPHTTAVVTDDGTLLGFTNLTGSAPGDLPNKNDAERVAFSFLRRVDGAHAEALTVQWVDRHDETITDAAGTTQTIAGIKVKTRHADGRYTWVLVGPDARIVTYERGVTWDRDEGRRGTDMWLHDAWVAAHDGSGAPPPPPYART
;
A
#
# COMPACT_ATOMS: atom_id res chain seq x y z
N MET A 1 33.01 -7.38 -4.47
CA MET A 1 31.71 -8.02 -4.21
C MET A 1 30.67 -7.23 -4.97
N SER A 2 30.19 -7.74 -6.11
CA SER A 2 29.23 -7.02 -6.96
C SER A 2 27.84 -7.10 -6.35
N SER A 3 27.25 -5.96 -6.02
CA SER A 3 25.85 -5.88 -5.57
C SER A 3 24.92 -6.25 -6.73
N THR A 4 24.04 -7.22 -6.53
CA THR A 4 22.97 -7.56 -7.48
C THR A 4 22.01 -6.37 -7.60
N PRO A 5 21.46 -6.02 -8.78
CA PRO A 5 20.55 -4.88 -8.97
C PRO A 5 19.30 -4.86 -8.06
N GLU A 6 18.98 -5.97 -7.39
CA GLU A 6 17.91 -6.08 -6.39
C GLU A 6 18.25 -5.45 -5.03
N GLN A 7 19.54 -5.42 -4.64
CA GLN A 7 19.98 -4.85 -3.36
C GLN A 7 19.72 -3.33 -3.30
N PRO A 8 20.12 -2.51 -4.29
CA PRO A 8 19.83 -1.07 -4.28
C PRO A 8 18.35 -0.73 -4.17
N THR A 9 17.49 -1.53 -4.81
CA THR A 9 16.04 -1.35 -4.77
C THR A 9 15.47 -1.67 -3.40
N THR A 10 15.87 -2.80 -2.82
CA THR A 10 15.44 -3.21 -1.48
C THR A 10 15.84 -2.19 -0.43
N ASP A 11 17.09 -1.74 -0.47
CA ASP A 11 17.60 -0.75 0.48
C ASP A 11 16.85 0.58 0.37
N ARG A 12 16.50 0.99 -0.86
CA ARG A 12 15.68 2.20 -1.08
C ARG A 12 14.31 2.06 -0.45
N ALA A 13 13.63 0.94 -0.66
CA ALA A 13 12.32 0.69 -0.06
C ALA A 13 12.40 0.68 1.47
N GLN A 14 13.39 0.01 2.04
CA GLN A 14 13.59 -0.03 3.50
C GLN A 14 13.87 1.37 4.09
N ARG A 15 14.71 2.18 3.43
CA ARG A 15 14.94 3.57 3.85
C ARG A 15 13.67 4.41 3.81
N ALA A 16 12.87 4.30 2.75
CA ALA A 16 11.62 5.03 2.61
C ALA A 16 10.60 4.64 3.71
N LEU A 17 10.50 3.33 4.01
CA LEU A 17 9.67 2.83 5.11
C LEU A 17 10.15 3.35 6.47
N ALA A 18 11.45 3.27 6.75
CA ALA A 18 12.02 3.75 8.00
C ALA A 18 11.79 5.25 8.21
N ALA A 19 11.97 6.07 7.16
CA ALA A 19 11.69 7.51 7.20
C ALA A 19 10.21 7.80 7.49
N ALA A 20 9.29 6.96 6.99
CA ALA A 20 7.86 7.04 7.27
C ALA A 20 7.48 6.52 8.68
N GLY A 21 8.44 6.00 9.46
CA GLY A 21 8.17 5.32 10.73
C GLY A 21 7.42 4.00 10.56
N LEU A 22 7.55 3.36 9.39
CA LEU A 22 7.02 2.06 9.06
C LEU A 22 8.12 1.01 9.19
N ALA A 23 7.76 -0.17 9.69
CA ALA A 23 8.66 -1.31 9.76
C ALA A 23 8.06 -2.50 9.02
N VAL A 24 8.90 -3.20 8.27
CA VAL A 24 8.61 -4.56 7.83
C VAL A 24 8.89 -5.48 9.02
N PRO A 25 7.98 -6.40 9.38
CA PRO A 25 8.28 -7.45 10.36
C PRO A 25 9.61 -8.13 10.05
N SER A 26 10.50 -8.24 11.05
CA SER A 26 11.90 -8.66 10.86
C SER A 26 12.07 -10.08 10.33
N ASP A 27 11.02 -10.89 10.40
CA ASP A 27 11.00 -12.27 9.95
C ASP A 27 10.42 -12.45 8.53
N LEU A 28 10.14 -11.35 7.82
CA LEU A 28 9.74 -11.38 6.41
C LEU A 28 10.95 -11.11 5.51
N PRO A 29 11.47 -12.12 4.79
CA PRO A 29 12.48 -11.89 3.76
C PRO A 29 11.86 -11.17 2.54
N VAL A 30 12.71 -10.57 1.71
CA VAL A 30 12.30 -10.11 0.37
C VAL A 30 11.89 -11.33 -0.44
N ALA A 31 10.65 -11.32 -0.92
CA ALA A 31 10.08 -12.40 -1.73
C ALA A 31 10.07 -12.05 -3.22
N ARG A 32 9.89 -10.78 -3.57
CA ARG A 32 9.98 -10.31 -4.96
C ARG A 32 10.31 -8.82 -5.02
N THR A 33 11.18 -8.48 -5.95
CA THR A 33 11.46 -7.10 -6.38
C THR A 33 11.12 -6.98 -7.85
N ARG A 34 10.49 -5.87 -8.24
CA ARG A 34 10.22 -5.56 -9.65
C ARG A 34 10.33 -4.07 -9.95
N ARG A 35 10.60 -3.76 -11.21
CA ARG A 35 10.61 -2.41 -11.77
C ARG A 35 9.41 -2.25 -12.66
N GLU A 36 8.59 -1.26 -12.34
CA GLU A 36 7.27 -1.07 -12.93
C GLU A 36 6.98 0.40 -13.16
N ARG A 37 5.76 0.68 -13.63
CA ARG A 37 5.21 2.02 -13.73
C ARG A 37 4.10 2.23 -12.71
N HIS A 38 3.97 3.46 -12.22
CA HIS A 38 2.81 3.92 -11.46
C HIS A 38 2.35 5.20 -12.14
N ASP A 39 1.33 5.07 -12.97
CA ASP A 39 1.03 6.01 -14.07
C ASP A 39 2.28 6.18 -14.98
N THR A 40 2.80 7.40 -15.11
CA THR A 40 3.99 7.70 -15.91
C THR A 40 5.30 7.54 -15.15
N SER A 41 5.24 7.36 -13.83
CA SER A 41 6.43 7.33 -12.96
C SER A 41 7.05 5.93 -12.90
N ALA A 42 8.38 5.84 -13.01
CA ALA A 42 9.09 4.58 -12.78
C ALA A 42 9.16 4.29 -11.27
N VAL A 43 8.81 3.06 -10.89
CA VAL A 43 8.76 2.63 -9.49
C VAL A 43 9.45 1.30 -9.29
N SER A 44 9.93 1.10 -8.06
CA SER A 44 10.26 -0.21 -7.54
C SER A 44 9.12 -0.71 -6.66
N VAL A 45 8.70 -1.95 -6.88
CA VAL A 45 7.76 -2.66 -6.00
C VAL A 45 8.54 -3.76 -5.29
N VAL A 46 8.57 -3.70 -3.96
CA VAL A 46 9.28 -4.67 -3.11
C VAL A 46 8.27 -5.35 -2.21
N ARG A 47 8.15 -6.67 -2.34
CA ARG A 47 7.29 -7.51 -1.52
C ARG A 47 8.13 -8.33 -0.55
N PHE A 48 7.72 -8.32 0.71
CA PHE A 48 8.25 -9.11 1.81
C PHE A 48 7.21 -10.15 2.22
N GLN A 49 7.60 -11.42 2.26
CA GLN A 49 6.65 -12.52 2.48
C GLN A 49 7.36 -13.78 2.98
N ARG A 50 6.72 -14.53 3.89
CA ARG A 50 7.20 -15.85 4.32
C ARG A 50 6.95 -16.89 3.22
N ALA A 51 7.84 -17.86 3.08
CA ALA A 51 7.70 -19.01 2.17
C ALA A 51 7.61 -18.67 0.67
N GLY A 52 8.29 -17.59 0.24
CA GLY A 52 8.40 -17.21 -1.17
C GLY A 52 7.25 -16.34 -1.69
N TYR A 53 7.29 -16.01 -2.99
CA TYR A 53 6.32 -15.11 -3.61
C TYR A 53 4.98 -15.81 -3.88
N ARG A 54 3.92 -15.33 -3.23
CA ARG A 54 2.53 -15.77 -3.48
C ARG A 54 1.54 -14.62 -3.34
N LEU A 55 0.68 -14.44 -4.34
CA LEU A 55 -0.45 -13.52 -4.31
C LEU A 55 -1.60 -14.04 -3.43
N GLY A 56 -2.34 -13.13 -2.81
CA GLY A 56 -3.45 -13.40 -1.90
C GLY A 56 -3.03 -13.84 -0.49
N GLY A 57 -1.73 -13.99 -0.22
CA GLY A 57 -1.22 -14.42 1.09
C GLY A 57 -0.77 -13.28 2.00
N PRO A 58 -0.41 -13.58 3.27
CA PRO A 58 0.15 -12.60 4.19
C PRO A 58 1.46 -12.01 3.66
N HIS A 59 1.57 -10.68 3.62
CA HIS A 59 2.74 -10.02 3.07
C HIS A 59 2.85 -8.56 3.51
N THR A 60 4.00 -7.95 3.28
CA THR A 60 4.18 -6.50 3.27
C THR A 60 4.66 -6.08 1.88
N THR A 61 4.10 -5.04 1.28
CA THR A 61 4.57 -4.51 -0.01
C THR A 61 4.82 -3.02 0.11
N ALA A 62 5.91 -2.54 -0.49
CA ALA A 62 6.21 -1.12 -0.64
C ALA A 62 6.37 -0.76 -2.13
N VAL A 63 5.87 0.41 -2.51
CA VAL A 63 6.02 1.01 -3.84
C VAL A 63 6.78 2.32 -3.66
N VAL A 64 7.97 2.41 -4.27
CA VAL A 64 8.85 3.58 -4.13
C VAL A 64 9.33 4.07 -5.49
N THR A 65 9.40 5.39 -5.67
CA THR A 65 10.03 6.03 -6.83
C THR A 65 11.55 5.93 -6.77
N ASP A 66 12.23 6.37 -7.84
CA ASP A 66 13.70 6.35 -7.89
C ASP A 66 14.39 7.33 -6.95
N ASP A 67 13.73 8.45 -6.65
CA ASP A 67 14.20 9.43 -5.66
C ASP A 67 13.94 8.99 -4.20
N GLY A 68 13.37 7.80 -3.99
CA GLY A 68 13.12 7.25 -2.66
C GLY A 68 11.78 7.64 -2.06
N THR A 69 10.90 8.28 -2.82
CA THR A 69 9.59 8.65 -2.31
C THR A 69 8.66 7.44 -2.18
N LEU A 70 8.02 7.29 -1.02
CA LEU A 70 7.05 6.22 -0.75
C LEU A 70 5.69 6.56 -1.39
N LEU A 71 5.29 5.81 -2.42
CA LEU A 71 3.98 5.97 -3.06
C LEU A 71 2.91 5.06 -2.46
N GLY A 72 3.32 3.91 -1.97
CA GLY A 72 2.41 2.90 -1.47
C GLY A 72 3.05 1.97 -0.45
N PHE A 73 2.27 1.57 0.54
CA PHE A 73 2.63 0.57 1.52
C PHE A 73 1.40 -0.24 1.89
N THR A 74 1.55 -1.55 2.04
CA THR A 74 0.58 -2.37 2.75
C THR A 74 1.30 -3.35 3.64
N ASN A 75 0.81 -3.55 4.85
CA ASN A 75 1.22 -4.62 5.74
C ASN A 75 0.00 -5.48 6.07
N LEU A 76 -0.12 -6.59 5.34
CA LEU A 76 -1.19 -7.57 5.43
C LEU A 76 -0.72 -8.88 6.08
N THR A 77 0.10 -8.82 7.13
CA THR A 77 0.69 -10.04 7.72
C THR A 77 -0.21 -10.73 8.75
N GLY A 78 -1.47 -10.29 8.87
CA GLY A 78 -2.45 -10.77 9.85
C GLY A 78 -3.13 -9.62 10.61
N SER A 79 -4.25 -9.94 11.24
CA SER A 79 -4.98 -9.02 12.11
C SER A 79 -4.17 -8.70 13.36
N ALA A 80 -4.21 -7.44 13.80
CA ALA A 80 -3.75 -7.07 15.12
C ALA A 80 -4.91 -7.28 16.13
N PRO A 81 -4.63 -7.72 17.37
CA PRO A 81 -5.64 -7.68 18.42
C PRO A 81 -6.02 -6.22 18.74
N GLY A 82 -7.18 -6.03 19.37
CA GLY A 82 -7.64 -4.72 19.83
C GLY A 82 -8.77 -4.12 18.97
N ASP A 83 -9.32 -3.02 19.46
CA ASP A 83 -10.44 -2.33 18.82
C ASP A 83 -9.96 -1.41 17.69
N LEU A 84 -10.81 -1.23 16.69
CA LEU A 84 -10.59 -0.22 15.67
C LEU A 84 -10.69 1.19 16.29
N PRO A 85 -9.84 2.14 15.87
CA PRO A 85 -10.01 3.53 16.26
C PRO A 85 -11.38 4.04 15.81
N ASN A 86 -11.94 5.03 16.51
CA ASN A 86 -13.07 5.78 15.96
C ASN A 86 -12.60 6.67 14.79
N LYS A 87 -13.55 7.26 14.06
CA LYS A 87 -13.25 8.08 12.87
C LYS A 87 -12.30 9.26 13.16
N ASN A 88 -12.48 9.95 14.29
CA ASN A 88 -11.64 11.09 14.67
C ASN A 88 -10.21 10.67 15.03
N ASP A 89 -10.06 9.56 15.74
CA ASP A 89 -8.76 9.01 16.10
C ASP A 89 -8.01 8.48 14.86
N ALA A 90 -8.73 7.81 13.96
CA ALA A 90 -8.17 7.37 12.68
C ALA A 90 -7.67 8.54 11.83
N GLU A 91 -8.45 9.62 11.73
CA GLU A 91 -8.05 10.84 11.02
C GLU A 91 -6.80 11.46 11.65
N ARG A 92 -6.76 11.60 12.98
CA ARG A 92 -5.59 12.14 13.69
C ARG A 92 -4.33 11.30 13.45
N VAL A 93 -4.44 9.99 13.53
CA VAL A 93 -3.33 9.06 13.26
C VAL A 93 -2.88 9.16 11.80
N ALA A 94 -3.83 9.14 10.85
CA ALA A 94 -3.55 9.26 9.43
C ALA A 94 -2.79 10.56 9.09
N PHE A 95 -3.25 11.71 9.58
CA PHE A 95 -2.57 12.98 9.33
C PHE A 95 -1.23 13.12 10.06
N SER A 96 -1.08 12.51 11.24
CA SER A 96 0.22 12.42 11.91
C SER A 96 1.23 11.64 11.05
N PHE A 97 0.80 10.50 10.52
CA PHE A 97 1.59 9.70 9.58
C PHE A 97 1.90 10.46 8.28
N LEU A 98 0.89 11.06 7.63
CA LEU A 98 1.06 11.79 6.37
C LEU A 98 2.06 12.95 6.51
N ARG A 99 1.98 13.75 7.59
CA ARG A 99 2.94 14.83 7.86
C ARG A 99 4.37 14.33 8.06
N ARG A 100 4.55 13.12 8.61
CA ARG A 100 5.86 12.49 8.75
C ARG A 100 6.41 12.05 7.40
N VAL A 101 5.57 11.47 6.54
CA VAL A 101 5.98 11.04 5.19
C VAL A 101 6.34 12.24 4.33
N ASP A 102 5.48 13.25 4.29
CA ASP A 102 5.62 14.42 3.43
C ASP A 102 4.71 15.55 3.94
N GLY A 103 5.28 16.51 4.67
CA GLY A 103 4.54 17.62 5.26
C GLY A 103 3.83 18.50 4.25
N ALA A 104 4.52 18.85 3.15
CA ALA A 104 3.96 19.70 2.10
C ALA A 104 2.79 19.01 1.37
N HIS A 105 2.94 17.71 1.08
CA HIS A 105 1.84 16.92 0.52
C HIS A 105 0.64 16.89 1.48
N ALA A 106 0.88 16.65 2.77
CA ALA A 106 -0.17 16.56 3.78
C ALA A 106 -0.97 17.86 3.94
N GLU A 107 -0.32 19.02 3.83
CA GLU A 107 -0.96 20.35 3.90
C GLU A 107 -1.94 20.60 2.76
N ALA A 108 -1.74 19.97 1.61
CA ALA A 108 -2.60 20.11 0.44
C ALA A 108 -3.72 19.05 0.35
N LEU A 109 -3.95 18.27 1.42
CA LEU A 109 -4.99 17.23 1.47
C LEU A 109 -6.28 17.73 2.12
N THR A 110 -7.40 17.40 1.49
CA THR A 110 -8.75 17.56 2.04
C THR A 110 -9.39 16.20 2.27
N VAL A 111 -9.88 15.94 3.49
CA VAL A 111 -10.64 14.71 3.81
C VAL A 111 -11.90 14.63 2.94
N GLN A 112 -12.10 13.47 2.33
CA GLN A 112 -13.29 13.17 1.52
C GLN A 112 -14.29 12.36 2.35
N TRP A 113 -13.80 11.31 3.02
CA TRP A 113 -14.56 10.51 3.96
C TRP A 113 -13.65 9.69 4.85
N VAL A 114 -14.20 9.27 5.99
CA VAL A 114 -13.57 8.36 6.94
C VAL A 114 -14.54 7.24 7.23
N ASP A 115 -14.17 5.99 6.92
CA ASP A 115 -15.05 4.85 7.12
C ASP A 115 -14.30 3.52 7.28
N ARG A 116 -15.01 2.50 7.78
CA ARG A 116 -14.43 1.15 7.88
C ARG A 116 -14.10 0.60 6.49
N HIS A 117 -12.94 -0.03 6.37
CA HIS A 117 -12.50 -0.74 5.18
C HIS A 117 -11.73 -1.99 5.61
N ASP A 118 -12.07 -3.12 5.01
CA ASP A 118 -11.49 -4.41 5.35
C ASP A 118 -10.71 -4.94 4.14
N GLU A 119 -9.51 -5.46 4.39
CA GLU A 119 -8.73 -6.24 3.43
C GLU A 119 -8.83 -7.73 3.77
N THR A 120 -8.59 -8.61 2.80
CA THR A 120 -8.58 -10.06 3.05
C THR A 120 -7.30 -10.71 2.54
N ILE A 121 -6.84 -11.71 3.28
CA ILE A 121 -5.74 -12.59 2.88
C ILE A 121 -6.15 -14.04 3.14
N THR A 122 -5.51 -14.97 2.44
CA THR A 122 -5.61 -16.41 2.71
C THR A 122 -4.29 -16.88 3.26
N ASP A 123 -4.27 -17.45 4.48
CA ASP A 123 -3.04 -17.94 5.10
C ASP A 123 -2.52 -19.24 4.44
N ALA A 124 -1.42 -19.79 4.99
CA ALA A 124 -0.82 -21.02 4.47
C ALA A 124 -1.69 -22.27 4.72
N ALA A 125 -2.61 -22.23 5.68
CA ALA A 125 -3.57 -23.29 5.95
C ALA A 125 -4.82 -23.19 5.06
N GLY A 126 -4.91 -22.18 4.18
CA GLY A 126 -6.07 -21.93 3.34
C GLY A 126 -7.19 -21.16 4.05
N THR A 127 -6.95 -20.64 5.25
CA THR A 127 -7.95 -19.88 6.00
C THR A 127 -7.95 -18.42 5.59
N THR A 128 -9.13 -17.89 5.25
CA THR A 128 -9.30 -16.46 4.98
C THR A 128 -9.28 -15.66 6.27
N GLN A 129 -8.43 -14.65 6.33
CA GLN A 129 -8.33 -13.69 7.42
C GLN A 129 -8.74 -12.30 6.95
N THR A 130 -9.50 -11.61 7.77
CA THR A 130 -9.89 -10.21 7.55
C THR A 130 -8.93 -9.29 8.32
N ILE A 131 -8.43 -8.28 7.62
CA ILE A 131 -7.61 -7.21 8.20
C ILE A 131 -8.46 -5.95 8.14
N ALA A 132 -9.10 -5.65 9.26
CA ALA A 132 -9.98 -4.50 9.37
C ALA A 132 -9.19 -3.22 9.66
N GLY A 133 -9.70 -2.09 9.18
CA GLY A 133 -9.19 -0.77 9.49
C GLY A 133 -10.21 0.33 9.25
N ILE A 134 -9.87 1.55 9.66
CA ILE A 134 -10.59 2.76 9.31
C ILE A 134 -9.79 3.50 8.24
N LYS A 135 -10.39 3.63 7.07
CA LYS A 135 -9.80 4.31 5.92
C LYS A 135 -10.14 5.79 5.98
N VAL A 136 -9.09 6.61 5.99
CA VAL A 136 -9.15 8.06 5.84
C VAL A 136 -8.82 8.36 4.38
N LYS A 137 -9.84 8.61 3.57
CA LYS A 137 -9.65 8.96 2.16
C LYS A 137 -9.59 10.48 2.02
N THR A 138 -8.55 10.94 1.36
CA THR A 138 -8.28 12.36 1.12
C THR A 138 -8.11 12.64 -0.36
N ARG A 139 -8.24 13.90 -0.73
CA ARG A 139 -7.98 14.39 -2.08
C ARG A 139 -6.99 15.53 -2.00
N HIS A 140 -5.93 15.43 -2.78
CA HIS A 140 -4.91 16.45 -2.89
C HIS A 140 -5.38 17.58 -3.82
N ALA A 141 -4.82 18.78 -3.66
CA ALA A 141 -5.16 19.95 -4.46
C ALA A 141 -4.92 19.76 -5.98
N ASP A 142 -4.00 18.87 -6.37
CA ASP A 142 -3.77 18.47 -7.77
C ASP A 142 -4.85 17.51 -8.33
N GLY A 143 -5.84 17.14 -7.51
CA GLY A 143 -6.97 16.30 -7.88
C GLY A 143 -6.77 14.80 -7.63
N ARG A 144 -5.55 14.35 -7.30
CA ARG A 144 -5.24 12.94 -7.01
C ARG A 144 -5.68 12.54 -5.61
N TYR A 145 -5.90 11.25 -5.40
CA TYR A 145 -6.29 10.69 -4.11
C TYR A 145 -5.08 10.23 -3.32
N THR A 146 -5.20 10.37 -1.99
CA THR A 146 -4.31 9.76 -1.01
C THR A 146 -5.18 9.14 0.07
N TRP A 147 -4.81 7.98 0.59
CA TRP A 147 -5.52 7.39 1.73
C TRP A 147 -4.59 6.62 2.65
N VAL A 148 -5.04 6.52 3.89
CA VAL A 148 -4.42 5.72 4.94
C VAL A 148 -5.49 4.83 5.54
N LEU A 149 -5.18 3.55 5.72
CA LEU A 149 -5.98 2.59 6.47
C LEU A 149 -5.34 2.41 7.85
N VAL A 150 -6.05 2.80 8.90
CA VAL A 150 -5.58 2.73 10.28
C VAL A 150 -6.26 1.55 10.98
N GLY A 151 -5.47 0.58 11.43
CA GLY A 151 -5.94 -0.57 12.19
C GLY A 151 -5.91 -0.32 13.71
N PRO A 152 -6.09 -1.38 14.51
CA PRO A 152 -5.92 -1.34 15.97
C PRO A 152 -4.54 -0.79 16.37
N ASP A 153 -4.47 -0.23 17.58
CA ASP A 153 -3.24 0.35 18.16
C ASP A 153 -2.56 1.42 17.27
N ALA A 154 -3.37 2.17 16.51
CA ALA A 154 -2.91 3.19 15.56
C ALA A 154 -1.96 2.66 14.46
N ARG A 155 -1.97 1.35 14.19
CA ARG A 155 -1.15 0.73 13.15
C ARG A 155 -1.56 1.25 11.77
N ILE A 156 -0.58 1.66 10.97
CA ILE A 156 -0.79 1.91 9.54
C ILE A 156 -0.83 0.56 8.82
N VAL A 157 -2.01 0.20 8.30
CA VAL A 157 -2.21 -1.04 7.54
C VAL A 157 -1.86 -0.81 6.07
N THR A 158 -2.46 0.22 5.47
CA THR A 158 -2.28 0.56 4.05
C THR A 158 -2.09 2.06 3.90
N TYR A 159 -1.21 2.45 2.98
CA TYR A 159 -1.03 3.83 2.53
C TYR A 159 -0.92 3.82 1.01
N GLU A 160 -1.63 4.71 0.33
CA GLU A 160 -1.44 4.99 -1.10
C GLU A 160 -1.57 6.49 -1.35
N ARG A 161 -0.70 7.04 -2.21
CA ARG A 161 -0.75 8.43 -2.64
C ARG A 161 -0.62 8.55 -4.15
N GLY A 162 -1.07 9.68 -4.69
CA GLY A 162 -0.94 9.99 -6.11
C GLY A 162 -1.90 9.23 -7.00
N VAL A 163 -3.01 8.71 -6.47
CA VAL A 163 -3.92 7.85 -7.22
C VAL A 163 -4.87 8.68 -8.09
N THR A 164 -4.87 8.42 -9.40
CA THR A 164 -5.81 8.99 -10.36
C THR A 164 -7.10 8.16 -10.46
N TRP A 165 -8.17 8.81 -10.88
CA TRP A 165 -9.49 8.18 -11.08
C TRP A 165 -10.03 8.52 -12.46
N ASP A 166 -10.34 7.49 -13.23
CA ASP A 166 -11.09 7.61 -14.47
C ASP A 166 -12.59 7.67 -14.12
N ARG A 167 -13.17 8.86 -14.29
CA ARG A 167 -14.59 9.09 -13.98
C ARG A 167 -15.52 8.46 -15.00
N ASP A 168 -15.11 8.41 -16.25
CA ASP A 168 -15.94 7.91 -17.35
C ASP A 168 -16.04 6.39 -17.27
N GLU A 169 -14.96 5.73 -16.84
CA GLU A 169 -14.93 4.28 -16.65
C GLU A 169 -15.26 3.81 -15.22
N GLY A 170 -15.40 4.73 -14.26
CA GLY A 170 -15.72 4.42 -12.87
C GLY A 170 -14.65 3.59 -12.15
N ARG A 171 -13.37 3.80 -12.49
CA ARG A 171 -12.24 2.99 -12.00
C ARG A 171 -10.99 3.82 -11.70
N ARG A 172 -10.02 3.21 -11.03
CA ARG A 172 -8.68 3.79 -10.88
C ARG A 172 -8.00 3.94 -12.23
N GLY A 173 -7.34 5.08 -12.45
CA GLY A 173 -6.42 5.25 -13.59
C GLY A 173 -5.01 4.72 -13.27
N THR A 174 -4.68 4.63 -11.99
CA THR A 174 -3.35 4.27 -11.50
C THR A 174 -3.19 2.78 -11.20
N ASP A 175 -2.03 2.24 -11.62
CA ASP A 175 -1.56 0.89 -11.34
C ASP A 175 -1.70 0.49 -9.87
N MET A 176 -2.13 -0.74 -9.63
CA MET A 176 -2.55 -1.20 -8.30
C MET A 176 -1.60 -2.23 -7.72
N TRP A 177 -0.31 -1.90 -7.60
CA TRP A 177 0.75 -2.81 -7.13
C TRP A 177 0.58 -3.37 -5.70
N LEU A 178 -0.31 -2.78 -4.90
CA LEU A 178 -0.67 -3.29 -3.57
C LEU A 178 -1.89 -4.23 -3.59
N HIS A 179 -2.50 -4.46 -4.76
CA HIS A 179 -3.75 -5.19 -4.94
C HIS A 179 -3.49 -6.48 -5.72
N ASP A 180 -3.38 -7.59 -5.00
CA ASP A 180 -2.92 -8.86 -5.55
C ASP A 180 -3.78 -9.39 -6.72
N ALA A 181 -5.10 -9.12 -6.74
CA ALA A 181 -5.96 -9.48 -7.87
C ALA A 181 -5.62 -8.70 -9.16
N TRP A 182 -5.27 -7.42 -9.03
CA TRP A 182 -4.80 -6.61 -10.16
C TRP A 182 -3.43 -7.08 -10.64
N VAL A 183 -2.51 -7.35 -9.71
CA VAL A 183 -1.17 -7.85 -10.03
C VAL A 183 -1.26 -9.21 -10.72
N ALA A 184 -2.17 -10.09 -10.31
CA ALA A 184 -2.38 -11.38 -10.98
C ALA A 184 -2.86 -11.19 -12.43
N ALA A 185 -3.79 -10.27 -12.68
CA ALA A 185 -4.27 -9.96 -14.02
C ALA A 185 -3.17 -9.32 -14.89
N HIS A 186 -2.41 -8.36 -14.33
CA HIS A 186 -1.26 -7.75 -14.99
C HIS A 186 -0.18 -8.78 -15.37
N ASP A 187 0.13 -9.71 -14.45
CA ASP A 187 1.12 -10.77 -14.69
C ASP A 187 0.57 -11.91 -15.59
N GLY A 188 -0.68 -11.81 -16.07
CA GLY A 188 -1.32 -12.80 -16.96
C GLY A 188 -1.76 -14.10 -16.26
N SER A 189 -1.75 -14.13 -14.93
CA SER A 189 -2.09 -15.30 -14.11
C SER A 189 -3.49 -15.23 -13.49
N GLY A 190 -4.27 -14.19 -13.78
CA GLY A 190 -5.62 -13.97 -13.23
C GLY A 190 -6.54 -13.23 -14.22
N ALA A 191 -7.84 -13.25 -13.94
CA ALA A 191 -8.81 -12.49 -14.73
C ALA A 191 -8.76 -11.00 -14.34
N PRO A 192 -8.92 -10.07 -15.29
CA PRO A 192 -9.02 -8.64 -14.99
C PRO A 192 -10.15 -8.37 -13.99
N PRO A 193 -9.85 -7.75 -12.84
CA PRO A 193 -10.87 -7.43 -11.86
C PRO A 193 -11.83 -6.34 -12.39
N PRO A 194 -13.10 -6.35 -11.97
CA PRO A 194 -14.08 -5.32 -12.37
C PRO A 194 -13.72 -3.95 -11.75
N PRO A 195 -14.35 -2.85 -12.21
CA PRO A 195 -14.35 -1.59 -11.48
C PRO A 195 -14.61 -1.82 -9.98
N PRO A 196 -13.88 -1.14 -9.07
CA PRO A 196 -13.10 0.07 -9.31
C PRO A 196 -11.64 -0.16 -9.74
N TYR A 197 -11.25 -1.39 -10.08
CA TYR A 197 -9.86 -1.69 -10.42
C TYR A 197 -9.42 -1.06 -11.75
N ALA A 198 -8.16 -0.62 -11.78
CA ALA A 198 -7.50 -0.15 -12.99
C ALA A 198 -7.45 -1.26 -14.04
N ARG A 199 -7.33 -0.85 -15.31
CA ARG A 199 -7.01 -1.80 -16.39
C ARG A 199 -5.60 -2.36 -16.19
N THR A 200 -5.36 -3.52 -16.79
CA THR A 200 -4.08 -4.24 -16.80
C THR A 200 -3.57 -4.34 -18.23
#